data_AF-L2GA18-F1
#
_entry.id   AF-L2GA18-F1
#
_cell.length_a   1.000
_cell.length_b   1.000
_cell.length_c   1.000
_cell.angle_alpha   90.00
_cell.angle_beta   90.00
_cell.angle_gamma   90.00
#
_symmetry.space_group_name_H-M   'P 1'
#
loop_
_entity.id
_entity.type
_entity.pdbx_description
1 polymer ?
#
loop_
_entity_poly.entity_id
_entity_poly.type
_entity_poly.pdbx_seq_one_letter_code
_entity_poly.pdbx_strand_id
1 'polypeptide(L)'
;MGEPIRDEPLTTTVTPAKRSLEIDDPFQPYKVERFDDGLRYDTLQVHAGHRPDRETHARAVPIYNSVSFIFTDSAHAKRVCAMEGAGYFYSRISNPTVAVFEKRAAALEGGTAAVATASGQAAIFNTIICLAGAGDNVVASINLYGGTYSLFKTLLPRLGISIRWAKKETREEFEKHIDDKTKMLFVETIGNPRCSIPDLKELGELAHENNVPFVVDNTFGACGIWCKPIDFGADIILHSATKWMGGHGTTVGGVIIDCGTFDWGKAGERFPRMIKKEGPMSFSYWKAFGNITFAMAMRIDILMEVGSTLAPASAQQLLIGMETLSLRCEKHAKNTIEIARFLEAHPRVAWVNYPGLEKNQYYENAQKYLKNGYGGVLAFGPKGGDVASKMLMNYVRVISHQTNVGDSKTLATHPWNSTHVIMPEKDRREAGITPAFIRFSVGTEDVRDIIEDLDQALAKLPDDIVNAHDEKLEAKLTSNGDHPTVIEAAVCEKVDFTDADVSLSKQNVPMGRQTDVGNW
;
A
#
# COMPACT_ATOMS: atom_id res chain seq x y z
N MET A 1 -11.29 13.48 50.68
CA MET A 1 -12.33 14.51 50.87
C MET A 1 -11.71 15.67 51.60
N GLY A 2 -11.40 16.75 50.87
CA GLY A 2 -10.84 18.00 51.38
C GLY A 2 -11.69 19.15 50.85
N GLU A 3 -11.77 20.24 51.62
CA GLU A 3 -12.79 21.30 51.56
C GLU A 3 -13.01 21.96 50.18
N PRO A 4 -14.24 22.47 49.90
CA PRO A 4 -14.53 23.19 48.68
C PRO A 4 -13.86 24.57 48.70
N ILE A 5 -13.07 24.85 47.67
CA ILE A 5 -12.48 26.18 47.43
C ILE A 5 -13.62 27.18 47.21
N ARG A 6 -13.63 28.27 47.98
CA ARG A 6 -14.59 29.37 47.88
C ARG A 6 -14.28 30.20 46.63
N ASP A 7 -15.30 30.49 45.84
CA ASP A 7 -15.24 31.41 44.70
C ASP A 7 -15.00 32.85 45.19
N GLU A 8 -13.81 33.39 44.95
CA GLU A 8 -13.61 34.84 44.84
C GLU A 8 -13.49 35.23 43.36
N PRO A 9 -14.20 36.28 42.91
CA PRO A 9 -14.17 36.68 41.51
C PRO A 9 -12.85 37.42 41.21
N LEU A 10 -11.95 36.75 40.48
CA LEU A 10 -10.79 37.38 39.86
C LEU A 10 -11.25 38.39 38.80
N THR A 11 -11.31 39.66 39.19
CA THR A 11 -11.43 40.79 38.28
C THR A 11 -10.07 41.08 37.66
N THR A 12 -9.76 40.36 36.57
CA THR A 12 -8.72 40.77 35.62
C THR A 12 -9.32 40.76 34.23
N THR A 13 -9.61 41.95 33.71
CA THR A 13 -9.86 42.20 32.30
C THR A 13 -8.59 41.89 31.51
N VAL A 14 -8.41 40.61 31.17
CA VAL A 14 -7.56 40.20 30.06
C VAL A 14 -8.43 40.25 28.82
N THR A 15 -8.26 41.30 28.03
CA THR A 15 -8.80 41.36 26.67
C THR A 15 -8.37 40.08 25.97
N PRO A 16 -9.29 39.26 25.43
CA PRO A 16 -8.87 38.09 24.66
C PRO A 16 -8.09 38.64 23.47
N ALA A 17 -6.80 38.35 23.41
CA ALA A 17 -6.10 38.40 22.14
C ALA A 17 -6.95 37.59 21.17
N LYS A 18 -7.45 38.23 20.12
CA LYS A 18 -8.15 37.57 19.01
C LYS A 18 -7.24 36.45 18.50
N ARG A 19 -7.39 35.25 19.05
CA ARG A 19 -6.95 34.02 18.40
C ARG A 19 -7.80 33.98 17.13
N SER A 20 -7.10 34.20 16.02
CA SER A 20 -7.62 34.29 14.67
C SER A 20 -8.76 33.31 14.44
N LEU A 21 -9.89 33.85 13.99
CA LEU A 21 -11.01 33.18 13.34
C LEU A 21 -10.67 31.74 12.93
N GLU A 22 -11.20 30.75 13.67
CA GLU A 22 -11.39 29.42 13.09
C GLU A 22 -12.20 29.67 11.81
N ILE A 23 -11.57 29.48 10.65
CA ILE A 23 -12.32 29.37 9.41
C ILE A 23 -13.19 28.16 9.64
N ASP A 24 -14.51 28.37 9.79
CA ASP A 24 -15.54 27.33 9.82
C ASP A 24 -15.56 26.67 8.44
N ASP A 25 -14.49 25.96 8.12
CA ASP A 25 -14.39 25.13 6.95
C ASP A 25 -15.25 23.90 7.22
N PRO A 26 -16.42 23.80 6.57
CA PRO A 26 -17.37 22.75 6.86
C PRO A 26 -16.83 21.37 6.46
N PHE A 27 -15.66 21.25 5.85
CA PHE A 27 -15.06 19.97 5.48
C PHE A 27 -13.75 19.68 6.23
N GLN A 28 -13.39 20.49 7.23
CA GLN A 28 -12.17 20.31 8.00
C GLN A 28 -11.98 18.90 8.61
N PRO A 29 -13.03 18.19 9.04
CA PRO A 29 -12.91 16.80 9.50
C PRO A 29 -12.41 15.79 8.45
N TYR A 30 -12.47 16.11 7.17
CA TYR A 30 -12.07 15.21 6.07
C TYR A 30 -10.71 15.53 5.46
N LYS A 31 -9.99 16.55 5.96
CA LYS A 31 -8.71 16.99 5.41
C LYS A 31 -7.68 17.33 6.47
N VAL A 32 -6.42 17.44 6.05
CA VAL A 32 -5.31 17.84 6.92
C VAL A 32 -5.56 19.21 7.56
N GLU A 33 -5.01 19.42 8.75
CA GLU A 33 -5.23 20.64 9.53
C GLU A 33 -4.14 21.67 9.24
N ARG A 34 -4.52 22.95 9.10
CA ARG A 34 -3.53 24.05 8.93
C ARG A 34 -2.52 24.16 10.06
N PHE A 35 -2.85 23.68 11.26
CA PHE A 35 -1.91 23.66 12.38
C PHE A 35 -0.72 22.72 12.12
N ASP A 36 -0.93 21.70 11.29
CA ASP A 36 0.11 20.75 10.92
C ASP A 36 1.08 21.37 9.87
N ASP A 37 0.74 22.53 9.28
CA ASP A 37 1.56 23.22 8.29
C ASP A 37 2.92 23.65 8.87
N GLY A 38 4.00 23.28 8.18
CA GLY A 38 5.37 23.63 8.56
C GLY A 38 5.99 22.78 9.66
N LEU A 39 5.25 21.82 10.23
CA LEU A 39 5.83 20.84 11.16
C LEU A 39 6.69 19.80 10.41
N ARG A 40 7.69 19.26 11.10
CA ARG A 40 8.59 18.21 10.56
C ARG A 40 7.98 16.82 10.73
N TYR A 41 8.42 15.86 9.93
CA TYR A 41 7.89 14.49 9.87
C TYR A 41 7.73 13.83 11.25
N ASP A 42 8.79 13.81 12.07
CA ASP A 42 8.78 13.14 13.39
C ASP A 42 7.78 13.78 14.36
N THR A 43 7.48 15.07 14.18
CA THR A 43 6.44 15.77 14.96
C THR A 43 5.05 15.44 14.42
N LEU A 44 4.89 15.41 13.10
CA LEU A 44 3.63 15.07 12.43
C LEU A 44 3.18 13.63 12.75
N GLN A 45 4.08 12.65 12.78
CA GLN A 45 3.71 11.25 13.03
C GLN A 45 3.10 11.04 14.44
N VAL A 46 3.34 11.97 15.36
CA VAL A 46 2.80 11.94 16.73
C VAL A 46 1.57 12.86 16.87
N HIS A 47 1.55 14.00 16.20
CA HIS A 47 0.55 15.05 16.46
C HIS A 47 -0.47 15.29 15.35
N ALA A 48 -0.17 14.96 14.10
CA ALA A 48 -1.03 15.32 12.98
C ALA A 48 -2.41 14.67 13.12
N GLY A 49 -3.45 15.43 12.76
CA GLY A 49 -4.84 14.99 12.77
C GLY A 49 -5.51 14.84 14.15
N HIS A 50 -4.79 15.04 15.26
CA HIS A 50 -5.37 14.94 16.60
C HIS A 50 -5.00 16.10 17.52
N ARG A 51 -6.00 16.58 18.28
CA ARG A 51 -5.84 17.45 19.43
C ARG A 51 -6.49 16.78 20.64
N PRO A 52 -6.06 17.10 21.87
CA PRO A 52 -6.68 16.55 23.07
C PRO A 52 -8.19 16.66 22.99
N ASP A 53 -8.87 15.59 23.37
CA ASP A 53 -10.32 15.51 23.31
C ASP A 53 -10.96 16.72 24.00
N ARG A 54 -11.94 17.37 23.35
CA ARG A 54 -12.48 18.65 23.83
C ARG A 54 -13.30 18.48 25.12
N GLU A 55 -13.89 17.32 25.35
CA GLU A 55 -14.77 17.08 26.51
C GLU A 55 -13.98 16.55 27.73
N THR A 56 -13.07 15.62 27.50
CA THR A 56 -12.36 14.88 28.55
C THR A 56 -10.89 15.28 28.70
N HIS A 57 -10.34 16.04 27.75
CA HIS A 57 -8.92 16.37 27.63
C HIS A 57 -8.00 15.14 27.51
N ALA A 58 -8.53 13.98 27.11
CA ALA A 58 -7.73 12.81 26.81
C ALA A 58 -6.67 13.14 25.76
N ARG A 59 -5.40 12.82 26.05
CA ARG A 59 -4.28 13.11 25.17
C ARG A 59 -4.09 12.06 24.07
N ALA A 60 -4.33 10.80 24.42
CA ALA A 60 -4.33 9.71 23.45
C ALA A 60 -5.64 9.73 22.66
N VAL A 61 -5.59 9.26 21.42
CA VAL A 61 -6.76 9.19 20.55
C VAL A 61 -7.78 8.20 21.14
N PRO A 62 -9.01 8.65 21.48
CA PRO A 62 -10.05 7.76 21.98
C PRO A 62 -10.49 6.77 20.91
N ILE A 63 -10.90 5.56 21.32
CA ILE A 63 -11.50 4.57 20.42
C ILE A 63 -13.01 4.77 20.40
N TYR A 64 -13.52 5.41 19.36
CA TYR A 64 -14.95 5.55 19.12
C TYR A 64 -15.51 4.26 18.50
N ASN A 65 -15.68 3.23 19.33
CA ASN A 65 -16.34 1.97 18.94
C ASN A 65 -17.88 2.14 18.89
N SER A 66 -18.34 3.08 18.07
CA SER A 66 -19.76 3.36 17.84
C SER A 66 -20.10 3.18 16.37
N VAL A 67 -21.33 2.76 16.09
CA VAL A 67 -21.85 2.63 14.72
C VAL A 67 -22.45 3.95 14.23
N SER A 68 -23.19 4.65 15.08
CA SER A 68 -23.91 5.88 14.75
C SER A 68 -23.63 7.00 15.75
N PHE A 69 -23.95 8.22 15.35
CA PHE A 69 -23.75 9.43 16.14
C PHE A 69 -25.03 10.27 16.13
N ILE A 70 -25.34 10.90 17.26
CA ILE A 70 -26.59 11.67 17.42
C ILE A 70 -26.54 12.97 16.63
N PHE A 71 -27.70 13.39 16.10
CA PHE A 71 -27.86 14.73 15.56
C PHE A 71 -28.29 15.70 16.66
N THR A 72 -27.76 16.92 16.67
CA THR A 72 -28.19 17.98 17.59
C THR A 72 -29.64 18.43 17.33
N ASP A 73 -30.06 18.46 16.06
CA ASP A 73 -31.40 18.82 15.61
C ASP A 73 -31.67 18.31 14.17
N SER A 74 -32.90 18.45 13.69
CA SER A 74 -33.28 18.02 12.33
C SER A 74 -32.59 18.78 11.20
N ALA A 75 -32.20 20.04 11.42
CA ALA A 75 -31.47 20.81 10.41
C ALA A 75 -30.01 20.33 10.31
N HIS A 76 -29.38 19.98 11.44
CA HIS A 76 -28.07 19.34 11.48
C HIS A 76 -28.10 18.00 10.74
N ALA A 77 -29.12 17.15 10.99
CA ALA A 77 -29.29 15.89 10.28
C ALA A 77 -29.33 16.06 8.76
N LYS A 78 -30.11 17.03 8.26
CA LYS A 78 -30.17 17.34 6.82
C LYS A 78 -28.79 17.77 6.28
N ARG A 79 -28.11 18.70 6.94
CA ARG A 79 -26.82 19.24 6.48
C ARG A 79 -25.75 18.15 6.35
N VAL A 80 -25.58 17.31 7.37
CA VAL A 80 -24.51 16.29 7.35
C VAL A 80 -24.83 15.13 6.40
N CYS A 81 -26.09 14.70 6.31
CA CYS A 81 -26.49 13.65 5.37
C CYS A 81 -26.42 14.13 3.91
N ALA A 82 -26.61 15.42 3.65
CA ALA A 82 -26.47 16.03 2.33
C ALA A 82 -25.00 16.41 2.00
N MET A 83 -24.05 16.16 2.89
CA MET A 83 -22.65 16.59 2.76
C MET A 83 -22.48 18.11 2.58
N GLU A 84 -23.41 18.89 3.16
CA GLU A 84 -23.38 20.37 3.21
C GLU A 84 -22.66 20.89 4.46
N GLY A 85 -22.33 20.01 5.40
CA GLY A 85 -21.55 20.30 6.60
C GLY A 85 -20.87 19.04 7.11
N ALA A 86 -19.71 19.18 7.75
CA ALA A 86 -19.03 18.03 8.34
C ALA A 86 -19.73 17.56 9.60
N GLY A 87 -19.67 16.25 9.77
CA GLY A 87 -20.13 15.59 10.96
C GLY A 87 -19.94 14.10 10.83
N TYR A 88 -20.05 13.44 11.98
CA TYR A 88 -20.14 12.00 12.04
C TYR A 88 -21.61 11.65 12.21
N PHE A 89 -22.09 10.68 11.44
CA PHE A 89 -23.45 10.15 11.57
C PHE A 89 -23.47 8.63 11.47
N TYR A 90 -22.55 8.05 10.70
CA TYR A 90 -22.42 6.61 10.55
C TYR A 90 -20.98 6.17 10.26
N SER A 91 -20.45 5.23 11.04
CA SER A 91 -19.03 4.82 11.01
C SER A 91 -18.60 4.11 9.72
N ARG A 92 -19.54 3.60 8.91
CA ARG A 92 -19.21 3.07 7.56
C ARG A 92 -18.72 4.17 6.60
N ILE A 93 -18.97 5.44 6.90
CA ILE A 93 -18.62 6.58 6.05
C ILE A 93 -17.45 7.35 6.66
N SER A 94 -17.55 7.62 7.97
CA SER A 94 -16.51 8.31 8.72
C SER A 94 -16.66 8.02 10.21
N ASN A 95 -15.53 7.87 10.91
CA ASN A 95 -15.45 7.66 12.35
C ASN A 95 -14.34 8.56 12.93
N PRO A 96 -14.50 9.18 14.11
CA PRO A 96 -13.50 10.11 14.65
C PRO A 96 -12.11 9.48 14.83
N THR A 97 -12.03 8.24 15.30
CA THR A 97 -10.76 7.50 15.46
C THR A 97 -10.07 7.29 14.11
N VAL A 98 -10.85 6.89 13.11
CA VAL A 98 -10.38 6.62 11.74
C VAL A 98 -9.97 7.93 11.06
N ALA A 99 -10.69 9.03 11.29
CA ALA A 99 -10.37 10.34 10.72
C ALA A 99 -9.00 10.85 11.20
N VAL A 100 -8.62 10.60 12.45
CA VAL A 100 -7.25 10.92 12.93
C VAL A 100 -6.21 10.15 12.13
N PHE A 101 -6.41 8.84 11.91
CA PHE A 101 -5.52 8.00 11.10
C PHE A 101 -5.42 8.49 9.65
N GLU A 102 -6.55 8.79 9.02
CA GLU A 102 -6.62 9.34 7.67
C GLU A 102 -5.82 10.66 7.56
N LYS A 103 -6.12 11.63 8.42
CA LYS A 103 -5.44 12.94 8.41
C LYS A 103 -3.94 12.81 8.65
N ARG A 104 -3.52 11.95 9.58
CA ARG A 104 -2.10 11.73 9.88
C ARG A 104 -1.38 11.12 8.68
N ALA A 105 -1.96 10.10 8.05
CA ALA A 105 -1.38 9.48 6.85
C ALA A 105 -1.25 10.50 5.71
N ALA A 106 -2.29 11.30 5.46
CA ALA A 106 -2.25 12.37 4.45
C ALA A 106 -1.13 13.39 4.76
N ALA A 107 -1.04 13.87 6.01
CA ALA A 107 -0.04 14.85 6.40
C ALA A 107 1.41 14.33 6.23
N LEU A 108 1.67 13.07 6.58
CA LEU A 108 2.99 12.46 6.43
C LEU A 108 3.41 12.34 4.95
N GLU A 109 2.47 11.99 4.08
CA GLU A 109 2.69 11.94 2.63
C GLU A 109 2.58 13.31 1.94
N GLY A 110 2.19 14.37 2.66
CA GLY A 110 2.03 15.71 2.09
C GLY A 110 0.75 15.90 1.27
N GLY A 111 -0.18 14.94 1.33
CA GLY A 111 -1.49 15.04 0.68
C GLY A 111 -2.49 15.91 1.45
N THR A 112 -3.65 16.13 0.84
CA THR A 112 -4.70 17.01 1.36
C THR A 112 -5.73 16.27 2.20
N ALA A 113 -6.03 15.03 1.83
CA ALA A 113 -7.04 14.20 2.49
C ALA A 113 -6.73 12.71 2.30
N ALA A 114 -7.39 11.86 3.10
CA ALA A 114 -7.28 10.42 2.94
C ALA A 114 -8.58 9.69 3.29
N VAL A 115 -8.69 8.46 2.80
CA VAL A 115 -9.79 7.53 3.08
C VAL A 115 -9.19 6.18 3.49
N ALA A 116 -9.49 5.74 4.70
CA ALA A 116 -9.04 4.46 5.21
C ALA A 116 -9.95 3.31 4.75
N THR A 117 -9.34 2.16 4.49
CA THR A 117 -10.04 0.95 4.03
C THR A 117 -9.63 -0.26 4.86
N ALA A 118 -10.42 -1.33 4.76
CA ALA A 118 -10.21 -2.56 5.52
C ALA A 118 -8.86 -3.24 5.24
N SER A 119 -8.22 -2.98 4.09
CA SER A 119 -6.91 -3.55 3.73
C SER A 119 -6.26 -2.76 2.59
N GLY A 120 -4.95 -2.92 2.38
CA GLY A 120 -4.27 -2.36 1.20
C GLY A 120 -4.86 -2.83 -0.14
N GLN A 121 -5.33 -4.08 -0.23
CA GLN A 121 -6.03 -4.57 -1.43
C GLN A 121 -7.36 -3.83 -1.66
N ALA A 122 -8.10 -3.53 -0.59
CA ALA A 122 -9.29 -2.71 -0.70
C ALA A 122 -8.95 -1.26 -1.13
N ALA A 123 -7.84 -0.70 -0.65
CA ALA A 123 -7.38 0.63 -1.10
C ALA A 123 -7.13 0.68 -2.62
N ILE A 124 -6.42 -0.32 -3.15
CA ILE A 124 -6.15 -0.43 -4.60
C ILE A 124 -7.44 -0.64 -5.39
N PHE A 125 -8.25 -1.64 -5.00
CA PHE A 125 -9.49 -1.94 -5.70
C PHE A 125 -10.44 -0.74 -5.72
N ASN A 126 -10.69 -0.12 -4.56
CA ASN A 126 -11.58 1.02 -4.44
C ASN A 126 -11.11 2.20 -5.31
N THR A 127 -9.80 2.48 -5.34
CA THR A 127 -9.20 3.52 -6.21
C THR A 127 -9.54 3.29 -7.67
N ILE A 128 -9.42 2.04 -8.13
CA ILE A 128 -9.67 1.68 -9.52
C ILE A 128 -11.14 1.85 -9.88
N ILE A 129 -12.05 1.30 -9.08
CA ILE A 129 -13.50 1.39 -9.37
C ILE A 129 -14.06 2.80 -9.14
N CYS A 130 -13.32 3.68 -8.47
CA CYS A 130 -13.64 5.11 -8.41
C CYS A 130 -13.35 5.83 -9.73
N LEU A 131 -12.31 5.40 -10.45
CA LEU A 131 -11.79 6.08 -11.64
C LEU A 131 -12.20 5.41 -12.96
N ALA A 132 -12.41 4.10 -12.95
CA ALA A 132 -12.61 3.27 -14.13
C ALA A 132 -13.86 2.38 -14.00
N GLY A 133 -14.55 2.19 -15.12
CA GLY A 133 -15.66 1.26 -15.27
C GLY A 133 -15.50 0.35 -16.48
N ALA A 134 -16.57 -0.37 -16.83
CA ALA A 134 -16.56 -1.28 -17.98
C ALA A 134 -16.22 -0.51 -19.28
N GLY A 135 -15.24 -1.03 -20.03
CA GLY A 135 -14.73 -0.42 -21.27
C GLY A 135 -13.51 0.49 -21.08
N ASP A 136 -13.16 0.84 -19.84
CA ASP A 136 -11.97 1.64 -19.54
C ASP A 136 -10.70 0.76 -19.41
N ASN A 137 -9.55 1.42 -19.37
CA ASN A 137 -8.28 0.74 -19.11
C ASN A 137 -7.35 1.45 -18.12
N VAL A 138 -6.41 0.69 -17.57
CA VAL A 138 -5.33 1.15 -16.69
C VAL A 138 -4.00 0.73 -17.30
N VAL A 139 -3.02 1.63 -17.33
CA VAL A 139 -1.64 1.27 -17.68
C VAL A 139 -0.87 1.01 -16.40
N ALA A 140 -0.28 -0.19 -16.26
CA ALA A 140 0.38 -0.60 -15.04
C ALA A 140 1.72 -1.29 -15.30
N SER A 141 2.66 -1.10 -14.38
CA SER A 141 3.90 -1.89 -14.33
C SER A 141 3.60 -3.38 -14.15
N ILE A 142 4.49 -4.25 -14.63
CA ILE A 142 4.47 -5.68 -14.28
C ILE A 142 5.13 -5.98 -12.92
N ASN A 143 5.90 -5.04 -12.36
CA ASN A 143 6.64 -5.21 -11.11
C ASN A 143 5.74 -4.87 -9.91
N LEU A 144 4.62 -5.58 -9.77
CA LEU A 144 3.63 -5.37 -8.72
C LEU A 144 3.58 -6.54 -7.75
N TYR A 145 3.20 -6.24 -6.51
CA TYR A 145 2.80 -7.21 -5.51
C TYR A 145 1.84 -8.24 -6.12
N GLY A 146 2.12 -9.53 -5.88
CA GLY A 146 1.37 -10.64 -6.49
C GLY A 146 -0.15 -10.58 -6.27
N GLY A 147 -0.62 -10.03 -5.13
CA GLY A 147 -2.05 -9.80 -4.90
C GLY A 147 -2.63 -8.74 -5.84
N THR A 148 -1.92 -7.62 -6.03
CA THR A 148 -2.28 -6.55 -6.97
C THR A 148 -2.24 -7.05 -8.41
N TYR A 149 -1.19 -7.77 -8.78
CA TYR A 149 -1.08 -8.39 -10.10
C TYR A 149 -2.25 -9.36 -10.38
N SER A 150 -2.60 -10.19 -9.40
CA SER A 150 -3.74 -11.11 -9.51
C SER A 150 -5.08 -10.38 -9.63
N LEU A 151 -5.31 -9.35 -8.80
CA LEU A 151 -6.47 -8.46 -8.89
C LEU A 151 -6.62 -7.89 -10.32
N PHE A 152 -5.53 -7.41 -10.88
CA PHE A 152 -5.46 -6.78 -12.20
C PHE A 152 -5.68 -7.78 -13.33
N LYS A 153 -5.10 -8.97 -13.22
CA LYS A 153 -5.18 -10.02 -14.25
C LYS A 153 -6.52 -10.76 -14.24
N THR A 154 -7.18 -10.88 -13.09
CA THR A 154 -8.32 -11.81 -12.92
C THR A 154 -9.64 -11.13 -12.57
N LEU A 155 -9.67 -10.21 -11.60
CA LEU A 155 -10.92 -9.63 -11.11
C LEU A 155 -11.35 -8.42 -11.94
N LEU A 156 -10.43 -7.50 -12.25
CA LEU A 156 -10.77 -6.29 -13.03
C LEU A 156 -11.34 -6.59 -14.43
N PRO A 157 -10.82 -7.56 -15.20
CA PRO A 157 -11.40 -7.93 -16.49
C PRO A 157 -12.83 -8.47 -16.38
N ARG A 158 -13.20 -9.12 -15.26
CA ARG A 158 -14.58 -9.56 -15.02
C ARG A 158 -15.54 -8.39 -14.79
N LEU A 159 -15.02 -7.23 -14.40
CA LEU A 159 -15.76 -5.97 -14.28
C LEU A 159 -15.71 -5.14 -15.56
N GLY A 160 -15.12 -5.68 -16.64
CA GLY A 160 -14.96 -4.98 -17.91
C GLY A 160 -13.84 -3.94 -17.92
N ILE A 161 -12.98 -3.90 -16.90
CA ILE A 161 -11.83 -2.98 -16.83
C ILE A 161 -10.59 -3.73 -17.33
N SER A 162 -9.95 -3.21 -18.37
CA SER A 162 -8.78 -3.84 -18.98
C SER A 162 -7.47 -3.27 -18.45
N ILE A 163 -6.42 -4.10 -18.39
CA ILE A 163 -5.08 -3.70 -17.94
C ILE A 163 -4.12 -3.75 -19.12
N ARG A 164 -3.39 -2.65 -19.34
CA ARG A 164 -2.29 -2.54 -20.29
C ARG A 164 -0.97 -2.63 -19.53
N TRP A 165 -0.20 -3.66 -19.83
CA TRP A 165 1.00 -3.99 -19.06
C TRP A 165 2.25 -3.36 -19.67
N ALA A 166 2.88 -2.45 -18.92
CA ALA A 166 4.20 -1.93 -19.22
C ALA A 166 5.28 -2.90 -18.70
N LYS A 167 6.08 -3.48 -19.59
CA LYS A 167 7.11 -4.46 -19.21
C LYS A 167 8.35 -3.82 -18.59
N LYS A 168 8.54 -2.53 -18.87
CA LYS A 168 9.61 -1.70 -18.33
C LYS A 168 8.97 -0.47 -17.68
N GLU A 169 9.60 0.03 -16.63
CA GLU A 169 9.16 1.20 -15.89
C GLU A 169 9.79 2.49 -16.45
N THR A 170 9.72 2.65 -17.77
CA THR A 170 10.21 3.83 -18.50
C THR A 170 9.06 4.58 -19.17
N ARG A 171 9.28 5.86 -19.43
CA ARG A 171 8.31 6.75 -20.10
C ARG A 171 7.83 6.18 -21.43
N GLU A 172 8.75 5.76 -22.28
CA GLU A 172 8.46 5.28 -23.64
C GLU A 172 7.65 4.00 -23.64
N GLU A 173 7.83 3.14 -22.62
CA GLU A 173 7.05 1.92 -22.52
C GLU A 173 5.63 2.19 -22.05
N PHE A 174 5.44 3.10 -21.09
CA PHE A 174 4.11 3.50 -20.63
C PHE A 174 3.32 4.23 -21.72
N GLU A 175 3.96 5.16 -22.45
CA GLU A 175 3.32 5.99 -23.48
C GLU A 175 2.62 5.16 -24.57
N LYS A 176 3.20 4.03 -24.97
CA LYS A 176 2.62 3.11 -25.99
C LYS A 176 1.25 2.56 -25.62
N HIS A 177 0.91 2.55 -24.33
CA HIS A 177 -0.30 1.92 -23.81
C HIS A 177 -1.41 2.92 -23.48
N ILE A 178 -1.15 4.23 -23.59
CA ILE A 178 -2.11 5.28 -23.24
C ILE A 178 -3.07 5.55 -24.42
N ASP A 179 -4.36 5.62 -24.12
CA ASP A 179 -5.42 5.98 -25.06
C ASP A 179 -6.50 6.89 -24.42
N ASP A 180 -7.60 7.14 -25.14
CA ASP A 180 -8.73 7.96 -24.68
C ASP A 180 -9.54 7.30 -23.55
N LYS A 181 -9.34 6.01 -23.31
CA LYS A 181 -9.99 5.21 -22.26
C LYS A 181 -9.11 4.93 -21.05
N THR A 182 -7.82 5.27 -21.11
CA THR A 182 -6.91 5.15 -19.96
C THR A 182 -7.37 6.01 -18.79
N LYS A 183 -7.43 5.46 -17.58
CA LYS A 183 -7.91 6.16 -16.37
C LYS A 183 -6.84 6.45 -15.33
N MET A 184 -5.69 5.78 -15.42
CA MET A 184 -4.54 6.06 -14.55
C MET A 184 -3.29 5.34 -15.06
N LEU A 185 -2.13 5.87 -14.67
CA LEU A 185 -0.87 5.12 -14.67
C LEU A 185 -0.61 4.59 -13.26
N PHE A 186 -0.19 3.33 -13.14
CA PHE A 186 -0.02 2.65 -11.84
C PHE A 186 1.36 2.01 -11.69
N VAL A 187 2.05 2.35 -10.60
CA VAL A 187 3.34 1.74 -10.19
C VAL A 187 3.42 1.52 -8.68
N GLU A 188 4.37 0.70 -8.26
CA GLU A 188 4.84 0.62 -6.87
C GLU A 188 6.13 1.43 -6.74
N THR A 189 6.31 2.15 -5.62
CA THR A 189 7.55 2.92 -5.37
C THR A 189 8.79 2.02 -5.32
N ILE A 190 8.62 0.82 -4.77
CA ILE A 190 9.59 -0.27 -4.85
C ILE A 190 8.81 -1.52 -5.26
N GLY A 191 9.02 -2.01 -6.48
CA GLY A 191 8.23 -3.10 -7.03
C GLY A 191 8.42 -4.42 -6.27
N ASN A 192 7.35 -5.05 -5.80
CA ASN A 192 7.42 -6.31 -5.05
C ASN A 192 7.21 -7.52 -5.98
N PRO A 193 8.13 -8.52 -6.05
CA PRO A 193 9.26 -8.74 -5.16
C PRO A 193 10.62 -8.27 -5.69
N ARG A 194 10.67 -7.72 -6.92
CA ARG A 194 11.91 -7.43 -7.66
C ARG A 194 12.72 -6.24 -7.13
N CYS A 195 12.22 -5.50 -6.17
CA CYS A 195 12.84 -4.28 -5.66
C CYS A 195 13.18 -3.27 -6.77
N SER A 196 12.36 -3.20 -7.83
CA SER A 196 12.55 -2.24 -8.92
C SER A 196 12.19 -0.83 -8.48
N ILE A 197 12.91 0.16 -9.01
CA ILE A 197 12.66 1.58 -8.73
C ILE A 197 12.26 2.27 -10.03
N PRO A 198 10.97 2.60 -10.25
CA PRO A 198 10.52 3.29 -11.45
C PRO A 198 11.05 4.74 -11.51
N ASP A 199 11.11 5.32 -12.71
CA ASP A 199 11.33 6.76 -12.83
C ASP A 199 10.03 7.51 -12.51
N LEU A 200 9.80 7.79 -11.22
CA LEU A 200 8.56 8.39 -10.74
C LEU A 200 8.28 9.76 -11.40
N LYS A 201 9.30 10.60 -11.54
CA LYS A 201 9.16 11.94 -12.10
C LYS A 201 8.71 11.90 -13.57
N GLU A 202 9.40 11.10 -14.39
CA GLU A 202 9.07 11.00 -15.82
C GLU A 202 7.69 10.39 -16.06
N LEU A 203 7.28 9.42 -15.23
CA LEU A 203 5.94 8.82 -15.30
C LEU A 203 4.85 9.77 -14.83
N GLY A 204 5.10 10.58 -13.79
CA GLY A 204 4.19 11.63 -13.34
C GLY A 204 3.97 12.69 -14.41
N GLU A 205 5.05 13.18 -15.03
CA GLU A 205 4.99 14.14 -16.15
C GLU A 205 4.20 13.58 -17.33
N LEU A 206 4.48 12.33 -17.74
CA LEU A 206 3.72 11.65 -18.81
C LEU A 206 2.22 11.53 -18.48
N ALA A 207 1.87 11.23 -17.23
CA ALA A 207 0.48 11.12 -16.80
C ALA A 207 -0.26 12.45 -16.97
N HIS A 208 0.36 13.54 -16.51
CA HIS A 208 -0.22 14.88 -16.58
C HIS A 208 -0.34 15.41 -18.01
N GLU A 209 0.64 15.14 -18.88
CA GLU A 209 0.56 15.45 -20.31
C GLU A 209 -0.66 14.81 -21.00
N ASN A 210 -1.10 13.64 -20.50
CA ASN A 210 -2.22 12.88 -21.03
C ASN A 210 -3.54 13.09 -20.24
N ASN A 211 -3.56 14.01 -19.28
CA ASN A 211 -4.69 14.28 -18.38
C ASN A 211 -5.20 12.99 -17.68
N VAL A 212 -4.28 12.13 -17.22
CA VAL A 212 -4.57 10.96 -16.39
C VAL A 212 -3.86 11.09 -15.03
N PRO A 213 -4.47 10.67 -13.92
CA PRO A 213 -3.82 10.72 -12.62
C PRO A 213 -2.69 9.69 -12.53
N PHE A 214 -1.60 10.07 -11.88
CA PHE A 214 -0.52 9.15 -11.52
C PHE A 214 -0.77 8.54 -10.14
N VAL A 215 -0.95 7.21 -10.10
CA VAL A 215 -1.29 6.47 -8.88
C VAL A 215 -0.09 5.63 -8.45
N VAL A 216 0.36 5.82 -7.22
CA VAL A 216 1.54 5.14 -6.69
C VAL A 216 1.18 4.36 -5.42
N ASP A 217 1.39 3.05 -5.44
CA ASP A 217 1.45 2.28 -4.20
C ASP A 217 2.80 2.54 -3.52
N ASN A 218 2.75 3.28 -2.42
CA ASN A 218 3.92 3.70 -1.66
C ASN A 218 4.09 2.88 -0.38
N THR A 219 3.49 1.69 -0.29
CA THR A 219 3.65 0.80 0.87
C THR A 219 5.13 0.63 1.24
N PHE A 220 5.99 0.45 0.24
CA PHE A 220 7.44 0.28 0.42
C PHE A 220 8.23 1.60 0.58
N GLY A 221 7.61 2.77 0.39
CA GLY A 221 8.18 4.05 0.82
C GLY A 221 7.87 4.38 2.28
N ALA A 222 7.13 3.52 2.98
CA ALA A 222 6.81 3.61 4.41
C ALA A 222 6.21 4.98 4.79
N CYS A 223 5.10 5.33 4.14
CA CYS A 223 4.31 6.55 4.40
C CYS A 223 5.17 7.83 4.38
N GLY A 224 5.99 8.00 3.35
CA GLY A 224 6.81 9.21 3.18
C GLY A 224 8.19 9.18 3.83
N ILE A 225 8.56 8.14 4.62
CA ILE A 225 9.89 8.07 5.23
C ILE A 225 10.98 7.88 4.19
N TRP A 226 10.82 6.84 3.37
CA TRP A 226 11.82 6.47 2.37
C TRP A 226 11.55 7.12 1.04
N CYS A 227 10.29 7.36 0.69
CA CYS A 227 9.94 8.06 -0.53
C CYS A 227 8.62 8.78 -0.31
N LYS A 228 8.52 9.99 -0.84
CA LYS A 228 7.32 10.82 -0.81
C LYS A 228 6.87 11.09 -2.26
N PRO A 229 6.12 10.18 -2.90
CA PRO A 229 5.86 10.23 -4.35
C PRO A 229 5.16 11.49 -4.84
N ILE A 230 4.47 12.23 -3.97
CA ILE A 230 3.86 13.52 -4.31
C ILE A 230 4.89 14.51 -4.84
N ASP A 231 6.12 14.48 -4.31
CA ASP A 231 7.23 15.35 -4.73
C ASP A 231 7.70 15.04 -6.16
N PHE A 232 7.24 13.91 -6.72
CA PHE A 232 7.56 13.42 -8.06
C PHE A 232 6.31 13.28 -8.95
N GLY A 233 5.21 13.95 -8.59
CA GLY A 233 4.02 14.06 -9.45
C GLY A 233 2.93 13.01 -9.20
N ALA A 234 3.00 12.23 -8.12
CA ALA A 234 1.90 11.35 -7.75
C ALA A 234 0.67 12.17 -7.33
N ASP A 235 -0.50 11.80 -7.87
CA ASP A 235 -1.79 12.44 -7.55
C ASP A 235 -2.57 11.66 -6.49
N ILE A 236 -2.38 10.34 -6.47
CA ILE A 236 -3.03 9.45 -5.51
C ILE A 236 -1.96 8.49 -4.98
N ILE A 237 -1.83 8.43 -3.65
CA ILE A 237 -0.88 7.53 -2.98
C ILE A 237 -1.65 6.47 -2.21
N LEU A 238 -1.26 5.21 -2.39
CA LEU A 238 -1.89 4.06 -1.73
C LEU A 238 -0.93 3.41 -0.75
N HIS A 239 -1.47 2.91 0.35
CA HIS A 239 -0.72 2.10 1.30
C HIS A 239 -1.50 0.87 1.75
N SER A 240 -0.79 -0.24 1.86
CA SER A 240 -1.10 -1.27 2.83
C SER A 240 -0.59 -0.83 4.20
N ALA A 241 -1.46 -0.17 4.98
CA ALA A 241 -1.15 0.23 6.36
C ALA A 241 -0.78 -0.95 7.27
N THR A 242 -1.16 -2.16 6.86
CA THR A 242 -0.75 -3.44 7.45
C THR A 242 0.77 -3.62 7.59
N LYS A 243 1.57 -2.96 6.74
CA LYS A 243 3.03 -3.12 6.68
C LYS A 243 3.71 -2.13 7.62
N TRP A 244 4.64 -1.29 7.15
CA TRP A 244 5.45 -0.44 8.01
C TRP A 244 4.65 0.57 8.85
N MET A 245 3.50 1.06 8.39
CA MET A 245 2.64 1.96 9.18
C MET A 245 2.22 1.27 10.49
N GLY A 246 1.68 0.05 10.41
CA GLY A 246 1.34 -0.77 11.57
C GLY A 246 2.58 -1.32 12.27
N GLY A 247 3.55 -1.87 11.54
CA GLY A 247 4.89 -2.24 12.00
C GLY A 247 5.03 -3.47 12.90
N HIS A 248 3.93 -4.02 13.41
CA HIS A 248 3.95 -5.04 14.47
C HIS A 248 3.32 -6.38 14.07
N GLY A 249 2.82 -6.50 12.83
CA GLY A 249 2.21 -7.73 12.33
C GLY A 249 0.84 -8.07 12.96
N THR A 250 0.13 -7.07 13.52
CA THR A 250 -1.08 -7.29 14.33
C THR A 250 -2.38 -6.81 13.68
N THR A 251 -2.32 -5.93 12.69
CA THR A 251 -3.52 -5.23 12.19
C THR A 251 -3.48 -5.09 10.67
N VAL A 252 -4.56 -5.52 10.02
CA VAL A 252 -4.78 -5.29 8.59
C VAL A 252 -5.51 -3.97 8.39
N GLY A 253 -5.03 -3.19 7.42
CA GLY A 253 -5.61 -1.91 7.04
C GLY A 253 -5.00 -1.39 5.74
N GLY A 254 -5.73 -0.47 5.12
CA GLY A 254 -5.29 0.29 3.95
C GLY A 254 -5.64 1.76 4.10
N VAL A 255 -4.95 2.61 3.33
CA VAL A 255 -5.30 4.03 3.23
C VAL A 255 -5.02 4.52 1.81
N ILE A 256 -5.93 5.36 1.32
CA ILE A 256 -5.89 6.04 0.03
C ILE A 256 -5.68 7.52 0.34
N ILE A 257 -4.66 8.14 -0.22
CA ILE A 257 -4.31 9.54 0.03
C ILE A 257 -4.55 10.32 -1.26
N ASP A 258 -5.41 11.33 -1.18
CA ASP A 258 -5.62 12.34 -2.21
C ASP A 258 -4.54 13.41 -2.04
N CYS A 259 -3.69 13.58 -3.05
CA CYS A 259 -2.64 14.58 -3.01
C CYS A 259 -3.19 15.99 -3.27
N GLY A 260 -4.39 16.09 -3.85
CA GLY A 260 -5.02 17.36 -4.21
C GLY A 260 -4.31 18.13 -5.34
N THR A 261 -3.45 17.44 -6.10
CA THR A 261 -2.63 18.00 -7.19
C THR A 261 -3.28 17.87 -8.57
N PHE A 262 -4.14 16.87 -8.76
CA PHE A 262 -4.75 16.60 -10.06
C PHE A 262 -5.91 17.56 -10.37
N ASP A 263 -5.85 18.18 -11.55
CA ASP A 263 -6.91 19.09 -12.03
C ASP A 263 -8.07 18.31 -12.65
N TRP A 264 -9.01 17.87 -11.79
CA TRP A 264 -10.22 17.16 -12.21
C TRP A 264 -11.11 18.00 -13.14
N GLY A 265 -10.99 19.33 -13.09
CA GLY A 265 -11.71 20.24 -13.97
C GLY A 265 -11.25 20.12 -15.43
N LYS A 266 -9.93 20.15 -15.65
CA LYS A 266 -9.34 19.94 -16.99
C LYS A 266 -9.57 18.53 -17.52
N ALA A 267 -9.52 17.54 -16.64
CA ALA A 267 -9.74 16.14 -17.01
C ALA A 267 -11.23 15.74 -17.09
N GLY A 268 -12.15 16.71 -17.10
CA GLY A 268 -13.59 16.50 -16.97
C GLY A 268 -14.24 15.66 -18.08
N GLU A 269 -13.72 15.69 -19.30
CA GLU A 269 -14.18 14.81 -20.40
C GLU A 269 -13.88 13.34 -20.10
N ARG A 270 -12.71 13.08 -19.49
CA ARG A 270 -12.26 11.73 -19.12
C ARG A 270 -12.90 11.25 -17.83
N PHE A 271 -13.15 12.15 -16.87
CA PHE A 271 -13.76 11.86 -15.56
C PHE A 271 -15.05 12.65 -15.34
N PRO A 272 -16.09 12.44 -16.16
CA PRO A 272 -17.33 13.23 -16.09
C PRO A 272 -18.00 13.17 -14.72
N ARG A 273 -17.88 12.04 -14.02
CA ARG A 273 -18.41 11.85 -12.65
C ARG A 273 -17.88 12.88 -11.65
N MET A 274 -16.64 13.35 -11.80
CA MET A 274 -16.04 14.31 -10.88
C MET A 274 -16.58 15.73 -11.07
N ILE A 275 -17.02 16.06 -12.30
CA ILE A 275 -17.41 17.43 -12.66
C ILE A 275 -18.91 17.63 -12.90
N LYS A 276 -19.65 16.58 -13.27
CA LYS A 276 -21.08 16.65 -13.55
C LYS A 276 -21.93 16.59 -12.27
N LYS A 277 -23.12 17.19 -12.34
CA LYS A 277 -24.13 17.17 -11.28
C LYS A 277 -25.06 15.97 -11.49
N GLU A 278 -24.60 14.79 -11.12
CA GLU A 278 -25.30 13.52 -11.37
C GLU A 278 -25.26 12.60 -10.13
N GLY A 279 -26.06 11.52 -10.12
CA GLY A 279 -26.10 10.58 -9.00
C GLY A 279 -26.96 11.03 -7.80
N PRO A 280 -26.99 10.24 -6.70
CA PRO A 280 -27.91 10.42 -5.58
C PRO A 280 -27.68 11.72 -4.79
N MET A 281 -26.45 12.25 -4.80
CA MET A 281 -26.10 13.49 -4.09
C MET A 281 -26.29 14.75 -4.94
N SER A 282 -26.47 14.62 -6.27
CA SER A 282 -26.76 15.72 -7.21
C SER A 282 -25.91 16.99 -7.00
N PHE A 283 -24.58 16.87 -6.86
CA PHE A 283 -23.64 17.99 -6.92
C PHE A 283 -22.42 17.62 -7.77
N SER A 284 -21.65 18.63 -8.18
CA SER A 284 -20.36 18.44 -8.83
C SER A 284 -19.29 18.31 -7.75
N TYR A 285 -18.60 17.17 -7.66
CA TYR A 285 -17.56 16.95 -6.65
C TYR A 285 -16.46 18.01 -6.75
N TRP A 286 -16.00 18.30 -7.97
CA TRP A 286 -14.96 19.31 -8.22
C TRP A 286 -15.36 20.70 -7.70
N LYS A 287 -16.59 21.15 -7.99
CA LYS A 287 -17.07 22.46 -7.52
C LYS A 287 -17.35 22.49 -6.02
N ALA A 288 -17.79 21.37 -5.44
CA ALA A 288 -18.15 21.29 -4.03
C ALA A 288 -16.92 21.19 -3.11
N PHE A 289 -15.89 20.45 -3.54
CA PHE A 289 -14.82 20.01 -2.65
C PHE A 289 -13.40 20.44 -3.09
N GLY A 290 -13.23 20.95 -4.32
CA GLY A 290 -11.93 21.46 -4.77
C GLY A 290 -10.81 20.41 -4.68
N ASN A 291 -9.73 20.73 -3.96
CA ASN A 291 -8.53 19.89 -3.87
C ASN A 291 -8.66 18.63 -2.98
N ILE A 292 -9.85 18.30 -2.47
CA ILE A 292 -10.14 17.01 -1.82
C ILE A 292 -11.22 16.22 -2.57
N THR A 293 -11.45 16.57 -3.84
CA THR A 293 -12.48 15.99 -4.71
C THR A 293 -12.41 14.48 -4.78
N PHE A 294 -11.20 13.91 -4.93
CA PHE A 294 -11.05 12.48 -5.08
C PHE A 294 -11.31 11.76 -3.75
N ALA A 295 -10.82 12.27 -2.62
CA ALA A 295 -11.12 11.72 -1.30
C ALA A 295 -12.63 11.73 -1.00
N MET A 296 -13.34 12.80 -1.37
CA MET A 296 -14.78 12.90 -1.16
C MET A 296 -15.57 11.98 -2.09
N ALA A 297 -15.20 11.89 -3.37
CA ALA A 297 -15.77 10.91 -4.28
C ALA A 297 -15.54 9.48 -3.75
N MET A 298 -14.31 9.14 -3.38
CA MET A 298 -13.96 7.84 -2.79
C MET A 298 -14.84 7.50 -1.57
N ARG A 299 -15.03 8.45 -0.65
CA ARG A 299 -15.82 8.23 0.56
C ARG A 299 -17.30 8.05 0.28
N ILE A 300 -17.87 8.91 -0.57
CA ILE A 300 -19.31 8.99 -0.81
C ILE A 300 -19.76 7.88 -1.77
N ASP A 301 -19.01 7.68 -2.84
CA ASP A 301 -19.42 6.83 -3.96
C ASP A 301 -18.93 5.39 -3.85
N ILE A 302 -17.80 5.16 -3.18
CA ILE A 302 -17.16 3.85 -3.16
C ILE A 302 -17.15 3.26 -1.76
N LEU A 303 -16.58 3.94 -0.76
CA LEU A 303 -16.49 3.38 0.59
C LEU A 303 -17.88 3.14 1.19
N MET A 304 -18.81 4.07 0.98
CA MET A 304 -20.20 3.92 1.42
C MET A 304 -20.85 2.69 0.78
N GLU A 305 -20.71 2.50 -0.53
CA GLU A 305 -21.40 1.45 -1.28
C GLU A 305 -20.76 0.06 -1.15
N VAL A 306 -19.42 -0.01 -1.22
CA VAL A 306 -18.66 -1.26 -1.12
C VAL A 306 -18.53 -1.73 0.33
N GLY A 307 -18.45 -0.81 1.29
CA GLY A 307 -18.42 -1.13 2.72
C GLY A 307 -17.10 -1.72 3.24
N SER A 308 -16.00 -1.61 2.48
CA SER A 308 -14.67 -2.08 2.86
C SER A 308 -13.97 -1.16 3.88
N THR A 309 -14.61 -0.97 5.04
CA THR A 309 -14.26 0.04 6.06
C THR A 309 -13.27 -0.45 7.10
N LEU A 310 -12.45 0.47 7.61
CA LEU A 310 -11.49 0.20 8.69
C LEU A 310 -12.18 0.28 10.06
N ALA A 311 -11.97 -0.73 10.91
CA ALA A 311 -12.50 -0.71 12.27
C ALA A 311 -11.80 0.33 13.16
N PRO A 312 -12.51 1.03 14.08
CA PRO A 312 -11.91 2.05 14.94
C PRO A 312 -10.74 1.53 15.81
N ALA A 313 -10.86 0.32 16.35
CA ALA A 313 -9.77 -0.31 17.10
C ALA A 313 -8.53 -0.57 16.23
N SER A 314 -8.73 -0.99 14.96
CA SER A 314 -7.65 -1.16 14.00
C SER A 314 -6.97 0.18 13.67
N ALA A 315 -7.74 1.24 13.45
CA ALA A 315 -7.19 2.58 13.21
C ALA A 315 -6.35 3.07 14.40
N GLN A 316 -6.80 2.85 15.63
CA GLN A 316 -6.03 3.19 16.82
C GLN A 316 -4.73 2.39 16.94
N GLN A 317 -4.75 1.09 16.64
CA GLN A 317 -3.53 0.27 16.66
C GLN A 317 -2.52 0.71 15.57
N LEU A 318 -3.02 1.09 14.39
CA LEU A 318 -2.19 1.65 13.33
C LEU A 318 -1.59 3.01 13.73
N LEU A 319 -2.35 3.87 14.42
CA LEU A 319 -1.86 5.14 14.95
C LEU A 319 -0.71 4.94 15.93
N ILE A 320 -0.81 3.97 16.85
CA ILE A 320 0.29 3.60 17.76
C ILE A 320 1.53 3.18 16.95
N GLY A 321 1.33 2.37 15.90
CA GLY A 321 2.42 2.01 14.98
C GLY A 321 3.08 3.26 14.38
N MET A 322 2.29 4.19 13.84
CA MET A 322 2.78 5.40 13.18
C MET A 322 3.60 6.32 14.09
N GLU A 323 3.31 6.38 15.40
CA GLU A 323 4.07 7.20 16.34
C GLU A 323 5.56 6.85 16.42
N THR A 324 5.93 5.62 16.03
CA THR A 324 7.31 5.13 16.03
C THR A 324 7.84 4.81 14.62
N LEU A 325 7.13 5.27 13.58
CA LEU A 325 7.41 4.89 12.19
C LEU A 325 8.83 5.26 11.76
N SER A 326 9.23 6.53 11.95
CA SER A 326 10.59 6.97 11.57
C SER A 326 11.69 6.21 12.29
N LEU A 327 11.54 5.99 13.60
CA LEU A 327 12.49 5.25 14.43
C LEU A 327 12.68 3.80 13.95
N ARG A 328 11.57 3.12 13.65
CA ARG A 328 11.60 1.74 13.12
C ARG A 328 12.21 1.71 11.73
N CYS A 329 11.82 2.62 10.85
CA CYS A 329 12.33 2.68 9.47
C CYS A 329 13.82 3.00 9.38
N GLU A 330 14.36 3.84 10.26
CA GLU A 330 15.81 4.04 10.37
C GLU A 330 16.52 2.72 10.69
N LYS A 331 16.02 2.00 11.70
CA LYS A 331 16.59 0.71 12.10
C LYS A 331 16.45 -0.35 11.00
N HIS A 332 15.31 -0.44 10.33
CA HIS A 332 15.10 -1.31 9.17
C HIS A 332 16.11 -1.02 8.07
N ALA A 333 16.24 0.24 7.65
CA ALA A 333 17.15 0.62 6.57
C ALA A 333 18.61 0.33 6.91
N LYS A 334 19.04 0.69 8.13
CA LYS A 334 20.40 0.41 8.61
C LYS A 334 20.70 -1.09 8.61
N ASN A 335 19.82 -1.90 9.20
CA ASN A 335 19.99 -3.35 9.22
C ASN A 335 20.03 -3.92 7.78
N THR A 336 19.19 -3.39 6.89
CA THR A 336 19.05 -3.93 5.52
C THR A 336 20.30 -3.72 4.68
N ILE A 337 20.93 -2.53 4.72
CA ILE A 337 22.17 -2.31 3.97
C ILE A 337 23.34 -3.13 4.52
N GLU A 338 23.42 -3.32 5.84
CA GLU A 338 24.45 -4.16 6.46
C GLU A 338 24.30 -5.63 6.05
N ILE A 339 23.07 -6.16 6.08
CA ILE A 339 22.77 -7.54 5.64
C ILE A 339 22.99 -7.70 4.13
N ALA A 340 22.60 -6.71 3.32
CA ALA A 340 22.81 -6.76 1.87
C ALA A 340 24.30 -6.87 1.52
N ARG A 341 25.17 -6.11 2.20
CA ARG A 341 26.62 -6.17 2.02
C ARG A 341 27.21 -7.50 2.50
N PHE A 342 26.75 -8.02 3.64
CA PHE A 342 27.13 -9.36 4.11
C PHE A 342 26.81 -10.43 3.06
N LEU A 343 25.57 -10.43 2.56
CA LEU A 343 25.13 -11.39 1.54
C LEU A 343 25.90 -11.22 0.22
N GLU A 344 26.20 -9.99 -0.21
CA GLU A 344 26.96 -9.72 -1.44
C GLU A 344 28.40 -10.28 -1.37
N ALA A 345 28.99 -10.28 -0.18
CA ALA A 345 30.34 -10.82 0.06
C ALA A 345 30.37 -12.33 0.35
N HIS A 346 29.22 -12.96 0.63
CA HIS A 346 29.19 -14.33 1.15
C HIS A 346 29.40 -15.38 0.04
N PRO A 347 30.36 -16.33 0.17
CA PRO A 347 30.75 -17.23 -0.92
C PRO A 347 29.66 -18.23 -1.36
N ARG A 348 28.67 -18.51 -0.51
CA ARG A 348 27.52 -19.37 -0.83
C ARG A 348 26.31 -18.62 -1.40
N VAL A 349 26.38 -17.30 -1.55
CA VAL A 349 25.32 -16.49 -2.19
C VAL A 349 25.68 -16.26 -3.65
N ALA A 350 24.72 -16.43 -4.55
CA ALA A 350 24.93 -16.27 -5.99
C ALA A 350 24.69 -14.83 -6.45
N TRP A 351 23.68 -14.17 -5.88
CA TRP A 351 23.32 -12.79 -6.21
C TRP A 351 22.52 -12.15 -5.08
N VAL A 352 22.60 -10.83 -4.99
CA VAL A 352 21.79 -9.98 -4.10
C VAL A 352 21.17 -8.87 -4.94
N ASN A 353 19.91 -8.59 -4.67
CA ASN A 353 19.15 -7.52 -5.29
C ASN A 353 18.60 -6.62 -4.18
N TYR A 354 19.32 -5.53 -3.94
CA TYR A 354 18.93 -4.45 -3.05
C TYR A 354 19.28 -3.11 -3.70
N PRO A 355 18.32 -2.18 -3.83
CA PRO A 355 18.54 -0.90 -4.52
C PRO A 355 19.60 0.00 -3.86
N GLY A 356 19.98 -0.28 -2.61
CA GLY A 356 21.05 0.45 -1.91
C GLY A 356 22.49 -0.04 -2.21
N LEU A 357 22.68 -1.10 -3.00
CA LEU A 357 24.00 -1.56 -3.41
C LEU A 357 24.44 -0.86 -4.70
N GLU A 358 25.70 -0.41 -4.78
CA GLU A 358 26.23 0.38 -5.90
C GLU A 358 26.16 -0.36 -7.25
N LYS A 359 26.26 -1.69 -7.24
CA LYS A 359 26.18 -2.52 -8.46
C LYS A 359 24.74 -2.85 -8.86
N ASN A 360 23.74 -2.41 -8.10
CA ASN A 360 22.35 -2.69 -8.41
C ASN A 360 21.89 -1.85 -9.62
N GLN A 361 21.17 -2.47 -10.55
CA GLN A 361 20.66 -1.78 -11.75
C GLN A 361 19.72 -0.60 -11.44
N TYR A 362 19.12 -0.56 -10.25
CA TYR A 362 18.21 0.50 -9.82
C TYR A 362 18.90 1.52 -8.90
N TYR A 363 20.21 1.42 -8.68
CA TYR A 363 20.94 2.26 -7.71
C TYR A 363 20.77 3.76 -7.99
N GLU A 364 20.89 4.20 -9.25
CA GLU A 364 20.74 5.61 -9.61
C GLU A 364 19.34 6.15 -9.29
N ASN A 365 18.28 5.42 -9.69
CA ASN A 365 16.90 5.78 -9.36
C ASN A 365 16.67 5.72 -7.84
N ALA A 366 17.25 4.75 -7.14
CA ALA A 366 17.15 4.65 -5.70
C ALA A 366 17.78 5.86 -5.00
N GLN A 367 18.94 6.35 -5.43
CA GLN A 367 19.54 7.57 -4.90
C GLN A 367 18.70 8.82 -5.19
N LYS A 368 18.09 8.88 -6.38
CA LYS A 368 17.21 9.97 -6.79
C LYS A 368 15.96 10.05 -5.89
N TYR A 369 15.24 8.94 -5.78
CA TYR A 369 13.90 8.91 -5.19
C TYR A 369 13.84 8.51 -3.72
N LEU A 370 14.74 7.63 -3.25
CA LEU A 370 14.73 7.16 -1.88
C LEU A 370 15.57 8.08 -0.97
N LYS A 371 15.10 8.28 0.26
CA LYS A 371 15.72 9.10 1.32
C LYS A 371 15.73 8.28 2.62
N ASN A 372 16.60 8.62 3.57
CA ASN A 372 16.66 7.98 4.88
C ASN A 372 16.82 6.43 4.83
N GLY A 373 17.41 5.91 3.76
CA GLY A 373 17.52 4.47 3.49
C GLY A 373 17.01 4.07 2.11
N TYR A 374 17.18 2.79 1.77
CA TYR A 374 16.76 2.21 0.49
C TYR A 374 15.68 1.12 0.68
N GLY A 375 14.80 1.32 1.67
CA GLY A 375 13.77 0.36 2.06
C GLY A 375 14.27 -0.76 2.98
N GLY A 376 13.31 -1.54 3.49
CA GLY A 376 13.52 -2.64 4.43
C GLY A 376 13.41 -4.06 3.82
N VAL A 377 13.42 -4.17 2.50
CA VAL A 377 13.31 -5.45 1.78
C VAL A 377 14.44 -5.58 0.79
N LEU A 378 15.01 -6.78 0.72
CA LEU A 378 15.93 -7.20 -0.33
C LEU A 378 15.50 -8.56 -0.88
N ALA A 379 16.06 -8.93 -2.03
CA ALA A 379 15.99 -10.29 -2.53
C ALA A 379 17.40 -10.85 -2.72
N PHE A 380 17.58 -12.15 -2.56
CA PHE A 380 18.84 -12.82 -2.84
C PHE A 380 18.60 -14.26 -3.25
N GLY A 381 19.62 -14.91 -3.80
CA GLY A 381 19.58 -16.34 -4.11
C GLY A 381 20.84 -17.05 -3.65
N PRO A 382 20.76 -18.13 -2.84
CA PRO A 382 21.90 -18.97 -2.55
C PRO A 382 22.35 -19.74 -3.81
N LYS A 383 23.64 -20.08 -3.88
CA LYS A 383 24.16 -21.07 -4.82
C LYS A 383 23.50 -22.43 -4.54
N GLY A 384 23.24 -23.23 -5.58
CA GLY A 384 22.46 -24.47 -5.49
C GLY A 384 20.95 -24.30 -5.67
N GLY A 385 20.49 -23.11 -6.06
CA GLY A 385 19.17 -22.90 -6.64
C GLY A 385 17.99 -23.21 -5.71
N ASP A 386 16.99 -23.92 -6.25
CA ASP A 386 15.76 -24.30 -5.53
C ASP A 386 16.04 -25.12 -4.27
N VAL A 387 16.92 -26.11 -4.39
CA VAL A 387 17.24 -27.05 -3.30
C VAL A 387 17.88 -26.30 -2.15
N ALA A 388 18.91 -25.49 -2.44
CA ALA A 388 19.58 -24.69 -1.43
C ALA A 388 18.62 -23.67 -0.77
N SER A 389 17.73 -23.05 -1.55
CA SER A 389 16.75 -22.08 -1.03
C SER A 389 15.76 -22.72 -0.05
N LYS A 390 15.26 -23.93 -0.37
CA LYS A 390 14.41 -24.71 0.54
C LYS A 390 15.14 -25.06 1.83
N MET A 391 16.37 -25.55 1.71
CA MET A 391 17.19 -25.93 2.86
C MET A 391 17.49 -24.72 3.75
N LEU A 392 17.86 -23.58 3.17
CA LEU A 392 18.11 -22.35 3.89
C LEU A 392 16.90 -21.94 4.76
N MET A 393 15.68 -21.97 4.20
CA MET A 393 14.45 -21.66 4.94
C MET A 393 14.15 -22.65 6.08
N ASN A 394 14.69 -23.87 6.03
CA ASN A 394 14.55 -24.86 7.10
C ASN A 394 15.61 -24.70 8.20
N TYR A 395 16.68 -23.95 7.95
CA TYR A 395 17.83 -23.84 8.86
C TYR A 395 17.90 -22.54 9.65
N VAL A 396 17.18 -21.50 9.22
CA VAL A 396 17.03 -20.27 10.00
C VAL A 396 16.34 -20.52 11.35
N ARG A 397 16.69 -19.73 12.36
CA ARG A 397 16.22 -19.92 13.75
C ARG A 397 15.56 -18.66 14.32
N VAL A 398 16.15 -17.50 14.07
CA VAL A 398 15.63 -16.18 14.47
C VAL A 398 14.68 -15.67 13.40
N ILE A 399 15.09 -15.82 12.13
CA ILE A 399 14.30 -15.38 10.99
C ILE A 399 13.04 -16.23 10.86
N SER A 400 11.89 -15.58 10.76
CA SER A 400 10.61 -16.26 10.58
C SER A 400 10.36 -16.56 9.11
N HIS A 401 10.15 -17.84 8.77
CA HIS A 401 9.71 -18.24 7.43
C HIS A 401 8.22 -17.89 7.24
N GLN A 402 7.93 -16.73 6.67
CA GLN A 402 6.55 -16.25 6.44
C GLN A 402 6.44 -15.24 5.29
N THR A 403 5.22 -15.05 4.81
CA THR A 403 4.93 -14.32 3.55
C THR A 403 4.67 -12.82 3.74
N ASN A 404 4.71 -12.31 4.98
CA ASN A 404 4.53 -10.89 5.29
C ASN A 404 5.81 -10.07 5.01
N VAL A 405 5.71 -8.74 5.10
CA VAL A 405 6.83 -7.78 5.08
C VAL A 405 6.53 -6.61 6.04
N GLY A 406 7.56 -5.87 6.44
CA GLY A 406 7.43 -4.64 7.24
C GLY A 406 6.98 -4.84 8.68
N ASP A 407 7.19 -6.05 9.23
CA ASP A 407 7.09 -6.33 10.66
C ASP A 407 8.43 -5.99 11.33
N SER A 408 8.41 -5.69 12.62
CA SER A 408 9.61 -5.53 13.46
C SER A 408 10.45 -6.82 13.54
N LYS A 409 9.84 -7.98 13.27
CA LYS A 409 10.53 -9.27 13.18
C LYS A 409 11.06 -9.47 11.77
N THR A 410 12.26 -10.01 11.63
CA THR A 410 12.88 -10.35 10.34
C THR A 410 12.18 -11.57 9.73
N LEU A 411 11.75 -11.42 8.48
CA LEU A 411 10.94 -12.38 7.75
C LEU A 411 11.63 -12.80 6.45
N ALA A 412 11.57 -14.10 6.14
CA ALA A 412 12.02 -14.62 4.86
C ALA A 412 10.93 -15.49 4.22
N THR A 413 10.88 -15.51 2.90
CA THR A 413 10.06 -16.46 2.16
C THR A 413 10.75 -16.87 0.87
N HIS A 414 10.55 -18.14 0.49
CA HIS A 414 10.92 -18.69 -0.81
C HIS A 414 9.67 -18.70 -1.72
N PRO A 415 9.43 -17.66 -2.54
CA PRO A 415 8.15 -17.50 -3.22
C PRO A 415 7.87 -18.60 -4.25
N TRP A 416 8.92 -19.15 -4.86
CA TRP A 416 8.82 -20.22 -5.88
C TRP A 416 8.04 -21.45 -5.38
N ASN A 417 8.20 -21.81 -4.10
CA ASN A 417 7.55 -22.98 -3.49
C ASN A 417 6.47 -22.60 -2.46
N SER A 418 6.07 -21.33 -2.40
CA SER A 418 5.06 -20.88 -1.43
C SER A 418 4.01 -20.02 -2.13
N THR A 419 4.09 -18.70 -1.96
CA THR A 419 3.10 -17.71 -2.40
C THR A 419 2.74 -17.76 -3.88
N HIS A 420 3.65 -18.24 -4.73
CA HIS A 420 3.46 -18.26 -6.18
C HIS A 420 3.29 -19.67 -6.75
N VAL A 421 3.18 -20.71 -5.90
CA VAL A 421 3.00 -22.10 -6.35
C VAL A 421 1.70 -22.32 -7.14
N ILE A 422 0.70 -21.45 -6.95
CA ILE A 422 -0.57 -21.49 -7.66
C ILE A 422 -0.51 -20.88 -9.07
N MET A 423 0.60 -20.22 -9.43
CA MET A 423 0.80 -19.62 -10.76
C MET A 423 1.52 -20.59 -11.71
N PRO A 424 1.23 -20.58 -13.03
CA PRO A 424 2.05 -21.28 -14.02
C PRO A 424 3.52 -20.86 -13.94
N GLU A 425 4.45 -21.78 -14.22
CA GLU A 425 5.89 -21.49 -14.12
C GLU A 425 6.32 -20.29 -14.97
N LYS A 426 5.79 -20.20 -16.19
CA LYS A 426 6.04 -19.08 -17.10
C LYS A 426 5.73 -17.73 -16.44
N ASP A 427 4.56 -17.62 -15.82
CA ASP A 427 4.11 -16.40 -15.15
C ASP A 427 5.00 -16.06 -13.94
N ARG A 428 5.46 -17.05 -13.17
CA ARG A 428 6.41 -16.83 -12.06
C ARG A 428 7.70 -16.21 -12.56
N ARG A 429 8.24 -16.76 -13.66
CA ARG A 429 9.48 -16.27 -14.28
C ARG A 429 9.29 -14.87 -14.88
N GLU A 430 8.15 -14.61 -15.52
CA GLU A 430 7.81 -13.27 -16.03
C GLU A 430 7.68 -12.24 -14.90
N ALA A 431 7.23 -12.65 -13.70
CA ALA A 431 7.26 -11.85 -12.47
C ALA A 431 8.66 -11.80 -11.80
N GLY A 432 9.66 -12.49 -12.36
CA GLY A 432 11.07 -12.51 -11.89
C GLY A 432 11.29 -13.34 -10.64
N ILE A 433 10.35 -14.23 -10.35
CA ILE A 433 10.48 -15.20 -9.28
C ILE A 433 11.18 -16.40 -9.88
N THR A 434 12.43 -16.59 -9.48
CA THR A 434 13.26 -17.72 -9.92
C THR A 434 13.26 -18.82 -8.86
N PRO A 435 13.67 -20.06 -9.21
CA PRO A 435 13.75 -21.14 -8.22
C PRO A 435 14.68 -20.83 -7.05
N ALA A 436 15.69 -19.98 -7.21
CA ALA A 436 16.60 -19.60 -6.13
C ALA A 436 16.12 -18.40 -5.30
N PHE A 437 14.99 -17.78 -5.66
CA PHE A 437 14.63 -16.46 -5.16
C PHE A 437 14.17 -16.50 -3.69
N ILE A 438 14.89 -15.83 -2.79
CA ILE A 438 14.43 -15.54 -1.43
C ILE A 438 14.07 -14.07 -1.33
N ARG A 439 12.86 -13.78 -0.84
CA ARG A 439 12.49 -12.42 -0.42
C ARG A 439 12.75 -12.28 1.06
N PHE A 440 13.44 -11.21 1.44
CA PHE A 440 13.88 -10.98 2.80
C PHE A 440 13.41 -9.61 3.28
N SER A 441 12.51 -9.60 4.27
CA SER A 441 12.04 -8.39 4.94
C SER A 441 12.78 -8.27 6.26
N VAL A 442 13.70 -7.32 6.33
CA VAL A 442 14.56 -7.13 7.49
C VAL A 442 13.78 -6.46 8.60
N GLY A 443 13.91 -6.97 9.81
CA GLY A 443 13.28 -6.43 11.02
C GLY A 443 14.15 -5.42 11.76
N THR A 444 13.83 -5.20 13.02
CA THR A 444 14.49 -4.21 13.90
C THR A 444 15.39 -4.84 14.96
N GLU A 445 15.70 -6.13 14.84
CA GLU A 445 16.59 -6.84 15.77
C GLU A 445 18.03 -6.28 15.75
N ASP A 446 18.88 -6.79 16.64
CA ASP A 446 20.33 -6.61 16.47
C ASP A 446 20.75 -7.25 15.14
N VAL A 447 21.44 -6.47 14.31
CA VAL A 447 21.83 -6.90 12.97
C VAL A 447 22.80 -8.07 13.02
N ARG A 448 23.61 -8.18 14.10
CA ARG A 448 24.56 -9.27 14.30
C ARG A 448 23.84 -10.60 14.44
N ASP A 449 22.77 -10.64 15.22
CA ASP A 449 21.97 -11.86 15.41
C ASP A 449 21.33 -12.33 14.10
N ILE A 450 20.89 -11.39 13.24
CA ILE A 450 20.33 -11.72 11.93
C ILE A 450 21.43 -12.26 11.00
N ILE A 451 22.60 -11.63 10.98
CA ILE A 451 23.74 -12.06 10.17
C ILE A 451 24.24 -13.43 10.63
N GLU A 452 24.37 -13.66 11.93
CA GLU A 452 24.79 -14.95 12.50
C GLU A 452 23.78 -16.06 12.19
N ASP A 453 22.47 -15.77 12.21
CA ASP A 453 21.44 -16.73 11.83
C ASP A 453 21.48 -17.06 10.31
N LEU A 454 21.74 -16.06 9.46
CA LEU A 454 21.96 -16.29 8.02
C LEU A 454 23.25 -17.09 7.76
N ASP A 455 24.35 -16.73 8.39
CA ASP A 455 25.66 -17.35 8.22
C ASP A 455 25.62 -18.83 8.62
N GLN A 456 25.07 -19.14 9.81
CA GLN A 456 24.94 -20.53 10.25
C GLN A 456 24.01 -21.34 9.33
N ALA A 457 22.94 -20.73 8.81
CA ALA A 457 22.00 -21.41 7.93
C ALA A 457 22.62 -21.67 6.54
N LEU A 458 23.41 -20.72 6.02
CA LEU A 458 24.19 -20.87 4.79
C LEU A 458 25.30 -21.92 4.96
N ALA A 459 26.00 -21.94 6.09
CA ALA A 459 27.07 -22.90 6.38
C ALA A 459 26.59 -24.37 6.41
N LYS A 460 25.30 -24.60 6.68
CA LYS A 460 24.69 -25.94 6.65
C LYS A 460 24.35 -26.43 5.25
N LEU A 461 24.44 -25.58 4.22
CA LEU A 461 24.21 -26.00 2.85
C LEU A 461 25.35 -26.93 2.39
N PRO A 462 25.06 -28.17 1.97
CA PRO A 462 26.09 -29.10 1.50
C PRO A 462 26.90 -28.55 0.32
N ASP A 463 28.19 -28.82 0.29
CA ASP A 463 29.10 -28.33 -0.76
C ASP A 463 28.77 -28.92 -2.14
N ASP A 464 28.29 -30.16 -2.21
CA ASP A 464 27.82 -30.78 -3.45
C ASP A 464 26.60 -30.06 -4.03
N ILE A 465 25.71 -29.53 -3.19
CA ILE A 465 24.54 -28.73 -3.63
C ILE A 465 24.98 -27.32 -4.04
N VAL A 466 25.85 -26.68 -3.26
CA VAL A 466 26.34 -25.32 -3.54
C VAL A 466 27.21 -25.28 -4.81
N ASN A 467 28.00 -26.33 -5.03
CA ASN A 467 28.86 -26.47 -6.20
C ASN A 467 28.17 -27.21 -7.37
N ALA A 468 26.93 -27.68 -7.20
CA ALA A 468 26.15 -28.24 -8.28
C ALA A 468 25.94 -27.16 -9.35
N HIS A 469 26.69 -27.29 -10.44
CA HIS A 469 26.69 -26.39 -11.57
C HIS A 469 25.28 -26.28 -12.17
N ASP A 470 24.69 -25.08 -12.13
CA ASP A 470 23.43 -24.80 -12.84
C ASP A 470 23.76 -24.16 -14.19
N GLU A 471 24.16 -24.99 -15.17
CA GLU A 471 24.47 -24.55 -16.54
C GLU A 471 23.33 -23.71 -17.15
N LYS A 472 22.07 -23.95 -16.74
CA LYS A 472 20.90 -23.21 -17.23
C LYS A 472 20.80 -21.80 -16.63
N LEU A 473 21.32 -21.58 -15.42
CA LEU A 473 21.33 -20.26 -14.79
C LEU A 473 22.47 -19.39 -15.37
N GLU A 474 23.64 -19.97 -15.59
CA GLU A 474 24.77 -19.28 -16.24
C GLU A 474 24.44 -18.88 -17.68
N ALA A 475 23.82 -19.78 -18.47
CA ALA A 475 23.38 -19.49 -19.82
C ALA A 475 22.35 -18.34 -19.89
N LYS A 476 21.51 -18.18 -18.85
CA LYS A 476 20.51 -17.11 -18.75
C LYS A 476 21.07 -15.76 -18.29
N LEU A 477 22.10 -15.77 -17.44
CA LEU A 477 22.76 -14.56 -16.97
C LEU A 477 23.70 -13.98 -18.04
N THR A 478 24.34 -14.84 -18.82
CA THR A 478 25.23 -14.45 -19.93
C THR A 478 24.48 -14.04 -21.21
N SER A 479 23.26 -14.54 -21.43
CA SER A 479 22.46 -14.20 -22.63
C SER A 479 21.78 -12.83 -22.60
N ASN A 480 21.89 -12.03 -21.53
CA ASN A 480 21.32 -10.67 -21.49
C ASN A 480 22.19 -9.61 -22.22
N GLY A 481 23.23 -10.05 -22.94
CA GLY A 481 24.11 -9.20 -23.74
C GLY A 481 23.68 -8.96 -25.18
N ASP A 482 22.83 -9.80 -25.78
CA ASP A 482 22.39 -9.60 -27.17
C ASP A 482 21.01 -10.22 -27.45
N HIS A 483 20.22 -9.51 -28.26
CA HIS A 483 18.85 -9.82 -28.70
C HIS A 483 18.64 -11.27 -29.20
N PRO A 484 17.45 -11.88 -29.02
CA PRO A 484 17.15 -13.13 -29.70
C PRO A 484 16.45 -12.90 -31.04
N THR A 485 17.14 -13.20 -32.13
CA THR A 485 16.52 -13.72 -33.36
C THR A 485 16.22 -15.21 -33.19
N VAL A 486 14.95 -15.56 -33.42
CA VAL A 486 14.40 -16.83 -33.97
C VAL A 486 15.02 -18.14 -33.50
N ILE A 487 14.23 -18.97 -32.79
CA ILE A 487 14.29 -20.43 -32.93
C ILE A 487 12.87 -20.98 -33.07
N GLU A 488 12.68 -21.67 -34.20
CA GLU A 488 11.49 -22.42 -34.60
C GLU A 488 11.31 -23.75 -33.84
N ALA A 489 10.04 -24.10 -33.66
CA ALA A 489 9.40 -25.42 -33.70
C ALA A 489 10.19 -26.72 -33.38
N ALA A 490 9.75 -27.40 -32.30
CA ALA A 490 9.43 -28.84 -32.16
C ALA A 490 9.26 -29.10 -30.64
N VAL A 491 8.26 -29.77 -30.06
CA VAL A 491 7.28 -30.78 -30.49
C VAL A 491 5.99 -30.52 -29.70
N CYS A 492 4.87 -30.69 -30.40
CA CYS A 492 3.51 -30.58 -29.88
C CYS A 492 3.11 -31.92 -29.25
N GLU A 493 2.90 -31.97 -27.93
CA GLU A 493 1.96 -32.92 -27.33
C GLU A 493 0.80 -32.12 -26.75
N LYS A 494 -0.38 -32.36 -27.33
CA LYS A 494 -1.66 -31.78 -26.90
C LYS A 494 -1.95 -32.28 -25.48
N VAL A 495 -1.98 -31.37 -24.52
CA VAL A 495 -2.72 -31.60 -23.27
C VAL A 495 -4.16 -31.21 -23.56
N ASP A 496 -5.03 -32.22 -23.60
CA ASP A 496 -6.47 -32.06 -23.64
C ASP A 496 -6.95 -31.59 -22.26
N PHE A 497 -7.53 -30.39 -22.20
CA PHE A 497 -8.14 -29.83 -20.98
C PHE A 497 -9.67 -29.97 -20.99
N THR A 498 -10.22 -30.86 -21.80
CA THR A 498 -11.64 -31.20 -21.81
C THR A 498 -11.90 -32.58 -21.22
N ASP A 499 -11.51 -32.80 -19.96
CA ASP A 499 -12.15 -33.78 -19.09
C ASP A 499 -11.73 -33.59 -17.62
N ALA A 500 -12.23 -32.51 -17.02
CA ALA A 500 -12.53 -32.55 -15.59
C ALA A 500 -14.04 -32.76 -15.50
N ASP A 501 -14.43 -34.03 -15.58
CA ASP A 501 -15.72 -34.53 -15.15
C ASP A 501 -15.86 -34.11 -13.68
N VAL A 502 -16.46 -32.93 -13.44
CA VAL A 502 -16.91 -32.52 -12.12
C VAL A 502 -18.07 -33.45 -11.81
N SER A 503 -17.75 -34.64 -11.32
CA SER A 503 -18.68 -35.41 -10.53
C SER A 503 -19.00 -34.55 -9.31
N LEU A 504 -20.08 -33.78 -9.42
CA LEU A 504 -20.78 -33.20 -8.28
C LEU A 504 -21.07 -34.39 -7.37
N SER A 505 -20.24 -34.56 -6.33
CA SER A 505 -20.47 -35.58 -5.34
C SER A 505 -21.85 -35.30 -4.76
N LYS A 506 -22.82 -36.17 -5.06
CA LYS A 506 -24.19 -36.13 -4.51
C LYS A 506 -24.23 -36.39 -3.00
N GLN A 507 -23.11 -36.20 -2.28
CA GLN A 507 -22.95 -36.48 -0.86
C GLN A 507 -22.49 -35.26 -0.04
N ASN A 508 -22.30 -34.08 -0.64
CA ASN A 508 -22.20 -32.83 0.15
C ASN A 508 -23.59 -32.29 0.51
N VAL A 509 -24.33 -33.07 1.31
CA VAL A 509 -25.44 -32.55 2.11
C VAL A 509 -24.81 -31.93 3.36
N PRO A 510 -25.00 -30.63 3.65
CA PRO A 510 -24.52 -30.04 4.89
C PRO A 510 -25.15 -30.77 6.08
N MET A 511 -24.34 -31.43 6.91
CA MET A 511 -24.78 -31.90 8.23
C MET A 511 -25.12 -30.67 9.07
N GLY A 512 -26.38 -30.56 9.48
CA GLY A 512 -26.83 -29.53 10.42
C GLY A 512 -27.78 -28.49 9.82
N ARG A 513 -28.94 -28.94 9.33
CA ARG A 513 -30.17 -28.15 9.52
C ARG A 513 -30.97 -28.83 10.62
N GLN A 514 -31.20 -28.08 11.70
CA GLN A 514 -32.23 -28.38 12.69
C GLN A 514 -33.53 -28.71 11.96
N THR A 515 -33.94 -29.96 12.01
CA THR A 515 -35.34 -30.34 11.92
C THR A 515 -35.93 -30.20 13.31
N ASP A 516 -37.12 -29.63 13.38
CA ASP A 516 -37.95 -29.40 14.58
C ASP A 516 -37.69 -28.12 15.37
N VAL A 517 -38.32 -27.05 14.91
CA VAL A 517 -39.20 -26.26 15.79
C VAL A 517 -40.46 -25.92 15.01
N GLY A 518 -41.56 -26.57 15.40
CA GLY A 518 -42.90 -26.22 14.97
C GLY A 518 -43.37 -24.90 15.60
N ASN A 519 -44.40 -24.32 14.98
CA ASN A 519 -45.33 -23.31 15.49
C ASN A 519 -44.88 -22.51 16.73
N TRP A 520 -44.48 -21.25 16.53
CA TRP A 520 -45.06 -20.03 17.14
C TRP A 520 -44.52 -18.80 16.40
#